data_AF-A0A958FRG9-F1
#
_entry.id   AF-A0A958FRG9-F1
#
_cell.length_a   1.000
_cell.length_b   1.000
_cell.length_c   1.000
_cell.angle_alpha   90.00
_cell.angle_beta   90.00
_cell.angle_gamma   90.00
#
_symmetry.space_group_name_H-M   'P 1'
#
loop_
_entity.id
_entity.type
_entity.pdbx_description
1 polymer ?
#
loop_
_entity_poly.entity_id
_entity_poly.type
_entity_poly.pdbx_seq_one_letter_code
_entity_poly.pdbx_strand_id
1 'polypeptide(L)' 'MNLAITARKFKLQDDLRSYIEEKSQKLSRFYENIIDTEVILGWEKQQRYVELKIKVDHSMIVVKEYSEDLRKSFDL' A
#
# COMPACT_ATOMS: atom_id res chain seq x y z
N MET A 1 -2.83 11.55 -8.65
CA MET A 1 -2.40 10.28 -8.04
C MET A 1 -3.20 9.14 -8.64
N ASN A 2 -2.55 8.21 -9.32
CA ASN A 2 -3.15 6.90 -9.58
C ASN A 2 -2.86 5.97 -8.40
N LEU A 3 -3.87 5.27 -7.91
CA LEU A 3 -3.72 4.29 -6.84
C LEU A 3 -3.98 2.90 -7.41
N ALA A 4 -2.96 2.06 -7.45
CA ALA A 4 -3.08 0.67 -7.89
C ALA A 4 -2.91 -0.27 -6.70
N ILE A 5 -3.93 -1.07 -6.41
CA ILE A 5 -3.90 -2.04 -5.32
C ILE A 5 -3.77 -3.44 -5.91
N THR A 6 -2.65 -4.10 -5.63
CA THR A 6 -2.34 -5.45 -6.11
C THR A 6 -2.35 -6.42 -4.95
N ALA A 7 -3.31 -7.34 -4.92
CA ALA A 7 -3.32 -8.46 -3.98
C ALA A 7 -2.69 -9.69 -4.63
N ARG A 8 -1.59 -10.20 -4.04
CA ARG A 8 -0.91 -11.41 -4.50
C ARG A 8 -1.40 -12.61 -3.72
N LYS A 9 -1.90 -13.62 -4.45
CA LYS A 9 -2.39 -14.92 -3.93
C LYS A 9 -3.71 -14.87 -3.17
N PHE A 10 -4.42 -13.74 -3.18
CA PHE A 10 -5.74 -13.62 -2.57
C PHE A 10 -6.59 -12.56 -3.25
N LYS A 11 -7.90 -12.66 -3.00
CA LYS A 11 -8.86 -11.65 -3.44
C LYS A 11 -8.98 -10.59 -2.35
N LEU A 12 -8.66 -9.35 -2.70
CA LEU A 12 -8.81 -8.23 -1.79
C LEU A 12 -10.30 -8.08 -1.42
N GLN A 13 -10.60 -8.01 -0.12
CA GLN A 13 -11.94 -7.65 0.34
C GLN A 13 -12.19 -6.16 0.15
N ASP A 14 -13.43 -5.78 -0.20
CA ASP A 14 -13.83 -4.38 -0.34
C ASP A 14 -13.55 -3.53 0.90
N ASP A 15 -13.75 -4.08 2.10
CA ASP A 15 -13.43 -3.39 3.37
C ASP A 15 -11.95 -2.99 3.45
N LEU A 16 -11.05 -3.92 3.13
CA LEU A 16 -9.60 -3.67 3.15
C LEU A 16 -9.21 -2.69 2.03
N ARG A 17 -9.88 -2.78 0.88
CA ARG A 17 -9.70 -1.84 -0.22
C ARG A 17 -10.02 -0.42 0.22
N SER A 18 -11.21 -0.20 0.76
CA SER A 18 -11.65 1.12 1.23
C SER A 18 -10.73 1.68 2.32
N TYR A 19 -10.24 0.82 3.23
CA TYR A 19 -9.27 1.21 4.24
C TYR A 19 -7.96 1.75 3.63
N ILE A 20 -7.41 1.04 2.64
CA ILE A 20 -6.15 1.42 1.96
C ILE A 20 -6.36 2.67 1.10
N GLU A 21 -7.50 2.79 0.43
CA GLU A 21 -7.85 3.98 -0.35
C GLU A 21 -7.96 5.21 0.53
N GLU A 22 -8.67 5.14 1.66
CA GLU A 22 -8.83 6.28 2.57
C GLU A 22 -7.48 6.73 3.15
N LYS A 23 -6.63 5.78 3.56
CA LYS A 23 -5.30 6.09 4.09
C LYS A 23 -4.35 6.63 3.02
N SER A 24 -4.36 6.06 1.82
CA SER A 24 -3.56 6.57 0.69
C SER A 24 -4.00 7.97 0.27
N GLN A 25 -5.30 8.25 0.33
CA GLN A 25 -5.83 9.58 0.04
C GLN A 25 -5.41 10.60 1.11
N LYS A 26 -5.35 10.21 2.39
CA LYS A 26 -4.73 11.02 3.45
C LYS A 26 -3.26 11.28 3.15
N LEU A 27 -2.50 10.27 2.73
CA LEU A 27 -1.09 10.42 2.37
C LEU A 27 -0.88 11.39 1.20
N SER A 28 -1.75 11.34 0.18
CA SER A 28 -1.75 12.27 -0.95
C SER A 28 -2.03 13.72 -0.55
N ARG A 29 -2.66 13.98 0.59
CA ARG A 29 -2.80 15.35 1.11
C ARG A 29 -1.51 15.90 1.70
N PHE A 30 -0.62 15.04 2.20
CA PHE A 30 0.66 15.46 2.75
C PHE A 30 1.74 15.57 1.66
N TYR A 31 1.59 14.84 0.57
CA TYR A 31 2.51 14.87 -0.57
C TYR A 31 1.77 15.26 -1.85
N GLU A 32 1.82 16.54 -2.20
CA GLU A 32 1.19 17.08 -3.41
C GLU A 32 1.86 16.57 -4.71
N ASN A 33 3.09 16.06 -4.63
CA ASN A 33 3.88 15.59 -5.77
C ASN A 33 3.81 14.08 -6.03
N ILE A 34 2.79 13.37 -5.52
CA ILE A 34 2.61 11.95 -5.81
C ILE A 34 2.03 11.76 -7.22
N ILE A 35 2.84 11.20 -8.10
CA ILE A 35 2.44 10.81 -9.46
C ILE A 35 1.63 9.52 -9.39
N ASP A 36 2.20 8.50 -8.75
CA ASP A 36 1.67 7.14 -8.71
C ASP A 36 1.89 6.49 -7.35
N THR A 37 0.91 5.70 -6.90
CA THR A 37 0.99 4.92 -5.66
C THR A 37 0.55 3.51 -5.97
N GLU A 38 1.47 2.56 -5.84
CA GLU A 38 1.18 1.14 -5.92
C GLU A 38 1.24 0.52 -4.53
N VAL A 39 0.17 -0.17 -4.13
CA VAL A 39 0.08 -0.92 -2.88
C VAL A 39 0.02 -2.40 -3.21
N ILE A 40 1.07 -3.14 -2.88
CA ILE A 40 1.17 -4.57 -3.14
C ILE A 40 1.03 -5.31 -1.81
N LEU A 41 -0.01 -6.12 -1.71
CA LEU A 41 -0.30 -6.91 -0.52
C LEU A 41 -0.01 -8.37 -0.83
N GLY A 42 0.63 -9.06 0.10
CA GLY A 42 0.91 -10.48 -0.07
C GLY A 42 1.22 -11.17 1.24
N TRP A 43 1.46 -12.47 1.13
CA TRP A 43 1.97 -13.28 2.22
C TRP A 43 3.12 -14.15 1.73
N GLU A 44 4.10 -14.29 2.61
CA GLU A 44 5.26 -15.13 2.43
C GLU A 44 5.41 -16.04 3.66
N LYS A 45 5.22 -17.34 3.43
CA LYS A 45 5.17 -18.36 4.50
C LYS A 45 4.11 -18.01 5.56
N GLN A 46 4.53 -17.62 6.76
CA GLN A 46 3.65 -17.23 7.88
C GLN A 46 3.53 -15.72 8.06
N GLN A 47 4.31 -14.92 7.32
CA GLN A 47 4.30 -13.47 7.44
C GLN A 47 3.50 -12.82 6.32
N ARG A 48 2.77 -11.77 6.65
CA ARG A 48 2.05 -10.94 5.69
C ARG A 48 2.87 -9.69 5.44
N TYR A 49 2.99 -9.29 4.18
CA TYR A 49 3.74 -8.11 3.81
C TYR A 49 2.89 -7.13 3.02
N VAL A 50 3.19 -5.86 3.24
CA VAL A 50 2.68 -4.73 2.47
C VAL A 50 3.90 -4.07 1.85
N GLU A 51 3.88 -3.91 0.54
CA GLU A 51 4.88 -3.13 -0.19
C GLU A 51 4.18 -1.90 -0.78
N LEU A 52 4.58 -0.73 -0.32
CA LEU A 52 4.11 0.57 -0.77
C LEU A 52 5.16 1.18 -1.68
N LYS A 53 4.78 1.46 -2.92
CA LYS A 53 5.62 2.10 -3.94
C LYS A 53 4.99 3.42 -4.30
N ILE A 54 5.62 4.51 -3.88
CA ILE A 54 5.18 5.86 -4.18
C ILE A 54 6.16 6.45 -5.18
N LYS A 55 5.67 6.78 -6.36
CA LYS A 55 6.40 7.51 -7.38
C LYS A 55 6.11 8.99 -7.21
N VAL A 56 7.14 9.76 -6.87
CA VAL A 56 7.10 11.22 -6.80
C VAL A 56 7.92 11.82 -7.92
N ASP A 57 7.78 13.12 -8.16
CA ASP A 57 8.57 13.81 -9.18
C ASP A 57 10.07 13.63 -8.90
N HIS A 58 10.79 13.07 -9.87
CA HIS A 58 12.22 12.71 -9.80
C HIS A 58 12.65 11.69 -8.73
N SER A 59 11.75 10.99 -8.03
CA SER A 59 12.15 9.96 -7.06
C SER A 59 11.11 8.84 -6.89
N MET A 60 11.57 7.67 -6.44
CA MET A 60 10.71 6.54 -6.11
C MET A 60 10.97 6.11 -4.68
N ILE A 61 9.91 6.10 -3.88
CA ILE A 61 9.92 5.65 -2.49
C ILE A 61 9.35 4.24 -2.49
N VAL A 62 10.12 3.28 -1.98
CA VAL A 62 9.66 1.90 -1.82
C VAL A 62 9.79 1.53 -0.35
N VAL A 63 8.67 1.21 0.27
CA VAL A 63 8.59 0.76 1.66
C VAL A 63 8.01 -0.63 1.66
N LYS A 64 8.62 -1.56 2.41
CA LYS A 64 8.14 -2.93 2.51
C LYS A 64 8.15 -3.37 3.95
N GLU A 65 6.95 -3.55 4.50
CA GLU A 65 6.75 -3.91 5.89
C GLU A 65 6.17 -5.32 6.02
N TYR A 66 6.59 -6.01 7.07
CA TYR A 66 6.19 -7.38 7.37
C TYR A 66 5.51 -7.41 8.73
N SER A 67 4.35 -8.05 8.81
CA SER A 67 3.63 -8.24 10.06
C SER A 67 2.82 -9.53 10.03
N GLU A 68 2.22 -9.85 11.17
CA GLU A 68 1.30 -10.98 11.30
C GLU A 68 -0.05 -10.68 10.65
N ASP A 69 -0.40 -9.40 10.50
CA ASP A 69 -1.69 -8.95 9.97
C ASP A 69 -1.54 -7.85 8.91
N LEU A 70 -2.33 -7.91 7.82
CA LEU A 70 -2.23 -6.97 6.70
C LEU A 70 -2.53 -5.53 7.12
N ARG A 71 -3.49 -5.37 8.04
CA ARG A 71 -3.83 -4.05 8.58
C ARG A 71 -2.70 -3.46 9.42
N LYS A 72 -1.99 -4.30 10.19
CA LYS A 72 -0.82 -3.88 10.97
C LYS A 72 0.35 -3.55 10.07
N SER A 73 0.64 -4.39 9.06
CA SER A 73 1.70 -4.14 8.07
C SER A 73 1.52 -2.83 7.30
N PHE A 74 0.29 -2.32 7.17
CA PHE A 74 0.03 -1.08 6.46
C PHE A 74 0.18 0.17 7.36
N ASP A 75 0.00 0.01 8.67
CA ASP A 75 0.06 1.13 9.63
C ASP A 75 1.46 1.33 10.24
N LEU A 76 2.32 0.31 10.15
CA LEU A 76 3.76 0.36 10.48
C LEU A 76 4.55 1.16 9.44
#